data_AF-A0A968Z0A7-F1
#
_entry.id   AF-A0A968Z0A7-F1
#
_cell.length_a   1.000
_cell.length_b   1.000
_cell.length_c   1.000
_cell.angle_alpha   90.00
_cell.angle_beta   90.00
_cell.angle_gamma   90.00
#
_symmetry.space_group_name_H-M   'P 1'
#
loop_
_entity.id
_entity.type
_entity.pdbx_description
1 polymer ?
#
loop_
_entity_poly.entity_id
_entity_poly.type
_entity_poly.pdbx_seq_one_letter_code
_entity_poly.pdbx_strand_id
1 'polypeptide(L)'
;MRTIVIVDPLWDGHHSTYFKIFAETFLKLDCTVIALCPNPEEMYRWISSHQSIAPEQARLFDAFEFKETASVKLPVKPLRKALSSIRRWRSVAQAVRTVTKKLDKKPDLVFLLG
;
A
#
# COMPACT_ATOMS: atom_id res chain seq x y z
N MET A 1 -10.78 10.41 13.03
CA MET A 1 -9.51 9.76 12.65
C MET A 1 -9.55 9.47 11.16
N ARG A 2 -8.54 9.89 10.38
CA ARG A 2 -8.53 9.65 8.93
C ARG A 2 -7.89 8.29 8.61
N THR A 3 -8.42 7.58 7.64
CA THR A 3 -7.88 6.32 7.12
C THR A 3 -7.18 6.56 5.79
N ILE A 4 -5.90 6.26 5.75
CA ILE A 4 -5.03 6.42 4.59
C ILE A 4 -4.66 5.04 4.08
N VAL A 5 -4.89 4.79 2.80
CA VAL A 5 -4.39 3.58 2.14
C VAL A 5 -3.18 3.95 1.31
N ILE A 6 -2.08 3.23 1.47
CA ILE A 6 -0.86 3.41 0.67
C ILE A 6 -0.60 2.12 -0.10
N VAL A 7 -0.32 2.23 -1.40
CA VAL A 7 -0.13 1.08 -2.28
C VAL A 7 1.15 1.24 -3.08
N ASP A 8 2.04 0.28 -2.96
CA ASP A 8 3.20 0.13 -3.84
C ASP A 8 3.43 -1.35 -4.11
N PRO A 9 3.21 -1.83 -5.35
CA PRO A 9 3.48 -3.22 -5.71
C PRO A 9 4.97 -3.52 -5.94
N LEU A 10 5.83 -2.50 -5.94
CA LEU A 10 7.28 -2.61 -6.08
C LEU A 10 7.95 -2.59 -4.71
N TRP A 11 9.01 -3.37 -4.54
CA TRP A 11 9.71 -3.49 -3.25
C TRP A 11 11.23 -3.45 -3.37
N ASP A 12 11.73 -3.21 -4.58
CA ASP A 12 13.13 -3.09 -4.90
C ASP A 12 13.63 -1.64 -4.77
N GLY A 13 14.92 -1.49 -4.47
CA GLY A 13 15.57 -0.20 -4.36
C GLY A 13 14.88 0.76 -3.37
N HIS A 14 14.66 1.99 -3.81
CA HIS A 14 14.15 3.08 -2.97
C HIS A 14 12.65 2.98 -2.65
N HIS A 15 11.89 2.12 -3.33
CA HIS A 15 10.45 1.97 -3.11
C HIS A 15 10.14 1.62 -1.66
N SER A 16 10.82 0.61 -1.11
CA SER A 16 10.63 0.19 0.28
C SER A 16 10.94 1.31 1.29
N THR A 17 11.97 2.12 1.04
CA THR A 17 12.36 3.24 1.90
C THR A 17 11.30 4.35 1.88
N TYR A 18 10.88 4.79 0.70
CA TYR A 18 9.86 5.82 0.58
C TYR A 18 8.54 5.36 1.17
N PHE A 19 8.14 4.13 0.90
CA PHE A 19 6.91 3.55 1.43
C PHE A 19 6.86 3.56 2.96
N LYS A 20 7.97 3.18 3.62
CA LYS A 20 8.13 3.26 5.08
C LYS A 20 7.99 4.68 5.61
N ILE A 21 8.75 5.63 5.06
CA ILE A 21 8.72 7.04 5.47
C ILE A 21 7.32 7.63 5.28
N PHE A 22 6.65 7.27 4.20
CA PHE A 22 5.30 7.73 3.90
C PHE A 22 4.28 7.19 4.92
N ALA A 23 4.38 5.90 5.29
CA ALA A 23 3.55 5.30 6.34
C ALA A 23 3.77 5.99 7.70
N GLU A 24 5.03 6.15 8.11
CA GLU A 24 5.39 6.83 9.36
C GLU A 24 4.85 8.25 9.42
N THR A 25 4.94 8.99 8.32
CA THR A 25 4.45 10.38 8.27
C THR A 25 2.96 10.46 8.63
N PHE A 26 2.13 9.54 8.13
CA PHE A 26 0.71 9.52 8.46
C PHE A 26 0.42 9.00 9.87
N LEU A 27 1.18 8.02 10.35
CA LEU A 27 1.03 7.52 11.72
C LEU A 27 1.36 8.60 12.75
N LYS A 28 2.37 9.44 12.49
CA LYS A 28 2.71 10.60 13.32
C LYS A 28 1.65 11.70 13.32
N LEU A 29 0.75 11.69 12.32
CA LEU A 29 -0.40 12.58 12.24
C LEU A 29 -1.68 11.92 12.80
N ASP A 30 -1.52 10.84 13.59
CA ASP A 30 -2.59 10.04 14.19
C ASP A 30 -3.64 9.57 13.17
N CYS A 31 -3.18 9.29 11.94
CA CYS A 31 -3.99 8.67 10.92
C CYS A 31 -3.87 7.15 11.01
N THR A 32 -4.96 6.47 10.68
CA THR A 32 -4.92 5.03 10.42
C THR A 32 -4.30 4.77 9.06
N VAL A 33 -3.32 3.87 9.00
CA VAL A 33 -2.60 3.55 7.76
C VAL A 33 -2.84 2.09 7.41
N ILE A 34 -3.33 1.86 6.19
CA ILE A 34 -3.47 0.54 5.58
C ILE A 34 -2.46 0.44 4.44
N ALA A 35 -1.42 -0.36 4.63
CA ALA A 35 -0.37 -0.59 3.66
C ALA A 35 -0.66 -1.80 2.77
N LEU A 36 -0.56 -1.63 1.46
CA LEU A 36 -0.62 -2.71 0.46
C LEU A 36 0.73 -2.80 -0.25
N CYS A 37 1.53 -3.84 0.08
CA CYS A 37 2.87 -3.99 -0.47
C CYS A 37 3.37 -5.45 -0.53
N PRO A 38 4.47 -5.76 -1.25
CA PRO A 38 4.97 -7.13 -1.36
C PRO A 38 5.48 -7.77 -0.06
N ASN A 39 5.87 -6.98 0.95
CA ASN A 39 6.46 -7.47 2.19
C ASN A 39 5.86 -6.80 3.45
N PRO A 40 4.62 -7.13 3.82
CA PRO A 40 3.95 -6.53 4.99
C PRO A 40 4.67 -6.85 6.32
N GLU A 41 5.31 -8.02 6.44
CA GLU A 41 6.06 -8.41 7.65
C GLU A 41 7.27 -7.51 7.92
N GLU A 42 7.94 -7.06 6.86
CA GLU A 42 9.00 -6.06 6.98
C GLU A 42 8.46 -4.72 7.47
N MET A 43 7.27 -4.32 6.99
CA MET A 43 6.61 -3.11 7.47
C MET A 43 6.26 -3.20 8.95
N TYR A 44 5.63 -4.30 9.39
CA TYR A 44 5.30 -4.48 10.81
C TYR A 44 6.53 -4.43 11.70
N ARG A 45 7.62 -5.10 11.31
CA ARG A 45 8.89 -5.04 12.04
C ARG A 45 9.46 -3.64 12.08
N TRP A 46 9.43 -2.93 10.95
CA TRP A 46 9.93 -1.56 10.88
C TRP A 46 9.11 -0.64 11.80
N ILE A 47 7.79 -0.61 11.67
CA ILE A 47 6.88 0.22 12.47
C ILE A 47 7.02 -0.08 13.97
N SER A 48 7.06 -1.36 14.36
CA SER A 48 7.10 -1.76 15.78
C SER A 48 8.44 -1.50 16.46
N SER A 49 9.52 -1.35 15.69
CA SER A 49 10.87 -1.09 16.22
C SER A 49 11.32 0.36 16.04
N HIS A 50 10.55 1.19 15.34
CA HIS A 50 10.95 2.56 15.04
C HIS A 50 10.72 3.48 16.23
N GLN A 51 11.80 4.07 16.75
CA GLN A 51 11.77 4.90 17.97
C GLN A 51 10.90 6.16 17.84
N SER A 52 10.65 6.61 16.61
CA SER A 52 9.85 7.80 16.32
C SER A 52 8.34 7.53 16.25
N ILE A 53 7.91 6.28 16.39
CA ILE A 53 6.49 5.88 16.35
C ILE A 53 6.09 5.41 17.74
N ALA A 54 5.13 6.10 18.34
CA ALA A 54 4.65 5.74 19.66
C ALA A 54 3.81 4.44 19.61
N PRO A 55 3.74 3.64 20.70
CA PRO A 55 3.00 2.38 20.71
C PRO A 55 1.52 2.52 20.31
N GLU A 56 0.87 3.63 20.68
CA GLU A 56 -0.50 3.96 20.30
C GLU A 56 -0.64 4.25 18.81
N GLN A 57 0.36 4.88 18.19
CA GLN A 57 0.40 5.13 16.75
C GLN A 57 0.65 3.85 15.98
N ALA A 58 1.52 2.96 16.49
CA ALA A 58 1.76 1.66 15.87
C ALA A 58 0.48 0.79 15.78
N ARG A 59 -0.47 0.95 16.72
CA ARG A 59 -1.79 0.28 16.67
C ARG A 59 -2.70 0.77 15.55
N LEU A 60 -2.38 1.91 14.93
CA LEU A 60 -3.12 2.47 13.80
C LEU A 60 -2.63 1.91 12.45
N PHE A 61 -1.65 1.00 12.46
CA PHE A 61 -1.03 0.44 11.26
C PHE A 61 -1.54 -0.98 10.96
N ASP A 62 -2.04 -1.17 9.74
CA ASP A 62 -2.36 -2.47 9.16
C ASP A 62 -1.58 -2.65 7.84
N ALA A 63 -1.05 -3.85 7.57
CA ALA A 63 -0.37 -4.15 6.30
C ALA A 63 -0.87 -5.47 5.71
N PHE A 64 -1.01 -5.49 4.39
CA PHE A 64 -1.40 -6.68 3.63
C PHE A 64 -0.53 -6.85 2.40
N GLU A 65 -0.33 -8.11 2.01
CA GLU A 65 0.44 -8.45 0.83
C GLU A 65 -0.28 -7.96 -0.44
N PHE A 66 0.47 -7.24 -1.28
CA PHE A 66 0.04 -6.83 -2.61
C PHE A 66 1.25 -6.82 -3.55
N LYS A 67 1.16 -7.55 -4.67
CA LYS A 67 2.22 -7.71 -5.66
C LYS A 67 1.72 -7.31 -7.04
N GLU A 68 2.62 -6.85 -7.89
CA GLU A 68 2.25 -6.47 -9.26
C GLU A 68 1.67 -7.67 -10.02
N THR A 69 0.53 -7.46 -10.68
CA THR A 69 -0.07 -8.50 -11.52
C THR A 69 0.76 -8.69 -12.78
N ALA A 70 1.09 -9.94 -13.10
CA ALA A 70 1.85 -10.30 -14.30
C ALA A 70 1.29 -9.64 -15.58
N SER A 71 2.20 -9.12 -16.42
CA SER A 71 1.87 -8.38 -17.64
C SER A 71 0.99 -9.17 -18.62
N VAL A 72 0.16 -8.45 -19.38
CA VAL A 72 -0.69 -9.04 -20.41
C VAL A 72 0.17 -9.42 -21.61
N LYS A 73 0.10 -10.69 -22.06
CA LYS A 73 0.77 -11.17 -23.27
C LYS A 73 -0.05 -10.79 -24.50
N LEU A 74 0.20 -9.62 -25.08
CA LEU A 74 -0.41 -9.18 -26.35
C LEU A 74 0.65 -8.73 -27.35
N PRO A 75 0.46 -9.00 -28.66
CA PRO A 75 1.43 -8.65 -29.70
C PRO A 75 1.49 -7.15 -29.98
N VAL A 76 0.39 -6.41 -29.76
CA VAL A 76 0.29 -4.98 -30.06
C VAL A 76 0.75 -4.13 -28.88
N LYS A 77 1.95 -3.53 -28.96
CA LYS A 77 2.59 -2.74 -27.89
C LYS A 77 1.70 -1.67 -27.21
N PRO A 78 1.02 -0.75 -27.93
CA PRO A 78 0.22 0.30 -27.29
C PRO A 78 -1.03 -0.27 -26.58
N LEU A 79 -1.72 -1.22 -27.22
CA LEU A 79 -2.90 -1.87 -26.65
C LEU A 79 -2.53 -2.69 -25.40
N ARG A 80 -1.36 -3.36 -25.44
CA ARG A 80 -0.79 -4.07 -24.30
C ARG A 80 -0.58 -3.16 -23.10
N LYS A 81 0.03 -1.98 -23.30
CA LYS A 81 0.27 -0.99 -22.23
C LYS A 81 -1.04 -0.51 -21.61
N ALA A 82 -2.01 -0.11 -22.43
CA ALA A 82 -3.30 0.37 -21.96
C ALA A 82 -4.03 -0.71 -21.12
N LEU A 83 -4.08 -1.94 -21.62
CA LEU A 83 -4.72 -3.06 -20.92
C LEU A 83 -3.99 -3.45 -19.63
N SER A 84 -2.65 -3.44 -19.62
CA SER A 84 -1.89 -3.70 -18.39
C SER A 84 -2.17 -2.63 -17.33
N SER A 85 -2.25 -1.36 -17.71
CA SER A 85 -2.61 -0.29 -16.79
C SER A 85 -4.01 -0.48 -16.24
N ILE A 86 -5.02 -0.71 -17.10
CA ILE A 86 -6.41 -0.94 -16.65
C ILE A 86 -6.49 -2.13 -15.67
N ARG A 87 -5.79 -3.24 -15.97
CA ARG A 87 -5.76 -4.41 -15.10
C ARG A 87 -5.11 -4.10 -13.75
N ARG A 88 -4.00 -3.35 -13.74
CA ARG A 88 -3.34 -2.89 -12.51
C ARG A 88 -4.28 -2.03 -11.68
N TRP A 89 -4.96 -1.05 -12.29
CA TRP A 89 -5.95 -0.19 -11.62
C TRP A 89 -7.12 -0.98 -11.02
N ARG A 90 -7.65 -1.96 -11.76
CA ARG A 90 -8.70 -2.86 -11.25
C ARG A 90 -8.21 -3.71 -10.08
N SER A 91 -7.00 -4.25 -10.17
CA SER A 91 -6.40 -5.06 -9.11
C SER A 91 -6.18 -4.24 -7.83
N VAL A 92 -5.65 -3.02 -7.96
CA VAL A 92 -5.52 -2.09 -6.83
C VAL A 92 -6.89 -1.77 -6.22
N ALA A 93 -7.88 -1.36 -7.04
CA ALA A 93 -9.20 -1.03 -6.54
C ALA A 93 -9.87 -2.23 -5.82
N GLN A 94 -9.67 -3.44 -6.31
CA GLN A 94 -10.17 -4.66 -5.67
C GLN A 94 -9.44 -4.97 -4.36
N ALA A 95 -8.11 -4.82 -4.33
CA ALA A 95 -7.32 -5.01 -3.11
C ALA A 95 -7.74 -4.01 -2.02
N VAL A 96 -7.82 -2.72 -2.37
CA VAL A 96 -8.29 -1.65 -1.47
C VAL A 96 -9.69 -1.97 -0.94
N ARG A 97 -10.65 -2.33 -1.80
CA ARG A 97 -12.01 -2.70 -1.37
C ARG A 97 -12.03 -3.91 -0.44
N THR A 98 -11.20 -4.91 -0.72
CA THR A 98 -11.12 -6.13 0.09
C THR A 98 -10.61 -5.82 1.49
N VAL A 99 -9.50 -5.08 1.61
CA VAL A 99 -8.90 -4.79 2.92
C VAL A 99 -9.71 -3.78 3.74
N THR A 100 -10.29 -2.78 3.08
CA THR A 100 -11.17 -1.79 3.74
C THR A 100 -12.43 -2.44 4.28
N LYS A 101 -13.04 -3.36 3.52
CA LYS A 101 -14.16 -4.18 4.00
C LYS A 101 -13.75 -5.11 5.13
N LYS A 102 -12.58 -5.76 5.04
CA LYS A 102 -12.06 -6.67 6.08
C LYS A 102 -11.85 -5.95 7.41
N LEU A 103 -11.36 -4.71 7.37
CA LEU A 103 -11.07 -3.91 8.54
C LEU A 103 -12.25 -3.06 9.02
N ASP A 104 -13.38 -3.08 8.30
CA ASP A 104 -14.52 -2.18 8.52
C ASP A 104 -14.09 -0.69 8.58
N LYS A 105 -13.17 -0.30 7.69
CA LYS A 105 -12.60 1.05 7.61
C LYS A 105 -12.88 1.64 6.23
N LYS A 106 -13.42 2.85 6.18
CA LYS A 106 -13.57 3.61 4.93
C LYS A 106 -12.31 4.44 4.67
N PRO A 107 -11.67 4.33 3.49
CA PRO A 107 -10.51 5.15 3.17
C PRO A 107 -10.93 6.60 2.88
N ASP A 108 -10.22 7.56 3.47
CA ASP A 108 -10.33 8.99 3.17
C ASP A 108 -9.41 9.37 1.99
N LEU A 109 -8.22 8.78 1.95
CA LEU A 109 -7.24 8.98 0.89
C LEU A 109 -6.60 7.65 0.48
N VAL A 110 -6.27 7.53 -0.81
CA VAL A 110 -5.54 6.40 -1.38
C VAL A 110 -4.35 6.94 -2.15
N PHE A 111 -3.14 6.56 -1.76
CA PHE A 111 -1.89 6.93 -2.41
C PHE A 111 -1.28 5.74 -3.15
N LEU A 112 -0.70 6.03 -4.31
CA LEU A 112 -0.13 5.04 -5.23
C LEU A 112 1.29 5.50 -5.55
N LEU A 113 2.29 4.72 -5.13
CA LEU A 113 3.69 5.18 -5.11
C LEU A 113 4.56 4.57 -6.23
N GLY A 114 3.96 3.81 -7.17
CA GLY A 114 4.67 3.17 -8.28
C GLY A 114 4.04 3.37 -9.64
#